data_AF-A0A8T4D3F2-F1
#
_entry.id   AF-A0A8T4D3F2-F1
#
_cell.length_a   1.000
_cell.length_b   1.000
_cell.length_c   1.000
_cell.angle_alpha   90.00
_cell.angle_beta   90.00
_cell.angle_gamma   90.00
#
_symmetry.space_group_name_H-M   'P 1'
#
loop_
_entity.id
_entity.type
_entity.pdbx_description
1 polymer ?
#
loop_
_entity_poly.entity_id
_entity_poly.type
_entity_poly.pdbx_seq_one_letter_code
_entity_poly.pdbx_strand_id
1 'polypeptide(L)'
;MLTAYRAGAKYVLIFNYAEDAETGEPCGILDEKHFEAMQEFWRYTRNNPDQHGATVGQVALVLPKDYGWGMRRPEDKIWGLWPADEKAPLIWENVNKLIAQYGLKLDIIYDDAKFNYKEKYSKVYLWNATIN
;
A
#
# COMPACT_ATOMS: atom_id res chain seq x y z
N MET A 1 9.56 0.71 -5.50
CA MET A 1 9.31 1.87 -6.39
C MET A 1 8.51 1.50 -7.63
N LEU A 2 8.91 0.50 -8.42
CA LEU A 2 8.15 0.05 -9.62
C LEU A 2 6.67 -0.24 -9.37
N THR A 3 6.36 -0.94 -8.27
CA THR A 3 4.98 -1.24 -7.85
C THR A 3 4.16 0.03 -7.70
N ALA A 4 4.67 1.04 -6.99
CA ALA A 4 4.00 2.32 -6.80
C ALA A 4 3.80 3.06 -8.13
N TYR A 5 4.82 3.08 -8.99
CA TYR A 5 4.75 3.71 -10.31
C TYR A 5 3.67 3.08 -11.20
N ARG A 6 3.62 1.75 -11.26
CA ARG A 6 2.61 1.00 -12.04
C ARG A 6 1.20 1.12 -11.47
N ALA A 7 1.08 1.34 -10.16
CA ALA A 7 -0.17 1.66 -9.47
C ALA A 7 -0.58 3.15 -9.60
N GLY A 8 0.21 3.98 -10.29
CA GLY A 8 -0.14 5.38 -10.57
C GLY A 8 0.36 6.41 -9.56
N ALA A 9 1.26 6.03 -8.63
CA ALA A 9 1.88 7.01 -7.74
C ALA A 9 2.63 8.08 -8.54
N LYS A 10 2.35 9.36 -8.24
CA LYS A 10 2.98 10.50 -8.93
C LYS A 10 4.36 10.84 -8.38
N TYR A 11 4.59 10.52 -7.11
CA TYR A 11 5.82 10.79 -6.40
C TYR A 11 6.17 9.62 -5.49
N VAL A 12 7.47 9.40 -5.29
CA VAL A 12 8.01 8.53 -4.23
C VAL A 12 8.94 9.40 -3.41
N LEU A 13 8.69 9.50 -2.10
CA LEU A 13 9.55 10.18 -1.15
C LEU A 13 10.28 9.13 -0.33
N ILE A 14 11.60 9.26 -0.22
CA ILE A 14 12.44 8.34 0.55
C ILE A 14 12.99 9.13 1.74
N PHE A 15 12.69 8.66 2.94
CA PHE A 15 13.21 9.23 4.17
C PHE A 15 14.58 8.62 4.45
N ASN A 16 15.62 9.46 4.46
CA ASN A 16 17.00 9.07 4.72
C ASN A 16 17.49 9.75 6.00
N TYR A 17 16.98 9.30 7.14
CA TYR A 17 17.33 9.82 8.45
C TYR A 17 17.23 8.72 9.50
N ALA A 18 18.26 8.62 10.33
CA ALA A 18 18.25 7.94 11.61
C ALA A 18 19.11 8.71 12.61
N GLU A 19 19.00 8.33 13.88
CA GLU A 19 19.94 8.74 14.92
C GLU A 19 20.93 7.59 15.11
N ASP A 20 22.22 7.91 15.09
CA ASP A 20 23.27 6.94 15.38
C ASP A 20 23.15 6.44 16.83
N ALA A 21 23.19 5.13 17.02
CA ALA A 21 22.88 4.52 18.31
C ALA A 21 23.95 4.77 19.38
N GLU A 22 25.19 5.08 18.98
CA GLU A 22 26.31 5.31 19.89
C GLU A 22 26.49 6.79 20.23
N THR A 23 26.33 7.66 19.23
CA THR A 23 26.60 9.09 19.32
C THR A 23 25.35 9.94 19.50
N GLY A 24 24.18 9.43 19.11
CA GLY A 24 22.92 10.18 19.07
C GLY A 24 22.85 11.22 17.94
N GLU A 25 23.86 11.28 17.08
CA GLU A 25 23.94 12.26 15.99
C GLU A 25 23.10 11.82 14.77
N PRO A 26 22.49 12.76 14.03
CA PRO A 26 21.79 12.47 12.78
C PRO A 26 22.69 11.80 11.73
N CYS A 27 22.22 10.70 11.15
CA CYS A 27 22.91 10.02 10.06
C CYS A 27 21.96 9.57 8.94
N GLY A 28 22.52 9.31 7.76
CA GLY A 28 21.81 8.68 6.65
C GLY A 28 21.80 7.16 6.80
N ILE A 29 20.68 6.54 6.43
CA ILE A 29 20.48 5.08 6.44
C ILE A 29 20.67 4.43 5.06
N LEU A 30 20.84 5.23 4.00
CA LEU A 30 21.01 4.73 2.64
C LEU A 30 22.48 4.43 2.34
N ASP A 31 22.72 3.27 1.73
CA ASP A 31 24.00 2.87 1.16
C ASP A 31 24.04 3.00 -0.37
N GLU A 32 25.19 2.73 -0.98
CA GLU A 32 25.40 2.81 -2.44
C GLU A 32 24.35 2.04 -3.24
N LYS A 33 23.96 0.83 -2.79
CA LYS A 33 22.99 0.00 -3.51
C LYS A 33 21.61 0.65 -3.54
N HIS A 34 21.24 1.37 -2.48
CA HIS A 34 20.00 2.13 -2.48
C HIS A 34 20.06 3.29 -3.49
N PHE A 35 21.18 3.99 -3.58
CA PHE A 35 21.38 5.07 -4.56
C PHE A 35 21.35 4.55 -6.00
N GLU A 36 22.03 3.44 -6.28
CA GLU A 36 21.98 2.74 -7.57
C GLU A 36 20.54 2.36 -7.93
N ALA A 37 19.79 1.74 -7.03
CA ALA A 37 18.39 1.37 -7.27
C ALA A 37 17.49 2.58 -7.58
N MET A 38 17.74 3.75 -6.97
CA MET A 38 17.03 5.00 -7.29
C MET A 38 17.38 5.51 -8.68
N GLN A 39 18.65 5.45 -9.09
CA GLN A 39 19.08 5.85 -10.43
C GLN A 39 18.52 4.92 -11.51
N GLU A 40 18.52 3.61 -11.26
CA GLU A 40 17.91 2.62 -12.14
C GLU A 40 16.41 2.85 -12.28
N PHE A 41 15.72 3.10 -11.17
CA PHE A 41 14.30 3.45 -11.20
C PHE A 41 14.04 4.73 -11.99
N TRP A 42 14.84 5.78 -11.80
CA TRP A 42 14.75 7.01 -12.58
C TRP A 42 14.89 6.74 -14.07
N ARG A 43 15.93 6.01 -14.49
CA ARG A 43 16.12 5.60 -15.89
C ARG A 43 14.94 4.79 -16.41
N TYR A 44 14.42 3.86 -15.61
CA TYR A 44 13.27 3.04 -15.98
C TYR A 44 12.05 3.92 -16.28
N THR A 45 11.70 4.87 -15.40
CA THR A 45 10.52 5.74 -15.61
C THR A 45 10.62 6.58 -16.88
N ARG A 46 11.82 7.08 -17.21
CA ARG A 46 12.02 7.84 -18.46
C ARG A 46 11.88 6.99 -19.72
N ASN A 47 12.30 5.73 -19.65
CA ASN A 47 12.23 4.80 -20.77
C ASN A 47 10.87 4.10 -20.89
N ASN A 48 10.03 4.16 -19.86
CA ASN A 48 8.74 3.46 -19.77
C ASN A 48 7.64 4.40 -19.22
N PRO A 49 7.38 5.56 -19.85
CA PRO A 49 6.37 6.51 -19.37
C PRO A 49 4.94 5.94 -19.42
N ASP A 50 4.66 5.07 -20.39
CA ASP A 50 3.40 4.34 -20.57
C ASP A 50 3.10 3.34 -19.45
N GLN A 51 4.12 2.92 -18.70
CA GLN A 51 3.96 2.00 -17.58
C GLN A 51 3.44 2.70 -16.31
N HIS A 52 3.35 4.04 -16.30
CA HIS A 52 2.77 4.79 -15.19
C HIS A 52 1.27 4.53 -15.10
N GLY A 53 0.79 4.03 -13.96
CA GLY A 53 -0.63 3.72 -13.79
C GLY A 53 -1.18 2.68 -14.78
N ALA A 54 -0.32 1.91 -15.44
CA ALA A 54 -0.71 0.94 -16.47
C ALA A 54 -1.56 -0.21 -15.91
N THR A 55 -1.51 -0.44 -14.59
CA THR A 55 -2.38 -1.42 -13.94
C THR A 55 -3.55 -0.73 -13.27
N VAL A 56 -4.76 -1.06 -13.73
CA VAL A 56 -6.02 -0.56 -13.18
C VAL A 56 -6.63 -1.63 -12.28
N GLY A 57 -7.20 -1.21 -11.15
CA GLY A 57 -7.97 -2.08 -10.26
C GLY A 57 -9.15 -2.74 -10.96
N GLN A 58 -9.24 -4.07 -10.85
CA GLN A 58 -10.30 -4.89 -11.42
C GLN A 58 -11.23 -5.44 -10.35
N VAL A 59 -10.69 -5.69 -9.17
CA VAL A 59 -11.40 -6.18 -7.99
C VAL A 59 -11.16 -5.26 -6.81
N ALA A 60 -12.07 -5.24 -5.85
CA ALA A 60 -11.95 -4.38 -4.67
C ALA A 60 -12.07 -5.17 -3.36
N LEU A 61 -11.26 -4.80 -2.38
CA LEU A 61 -11.51 -5.06 -0.96
C LEU A 61 -12.07 -3.79 -0.33
N VAL A 62 -13.24 -3.91 0.30
CA VAL A 62 -13.95 -2.82 0.96
C VAL A 62 -13.73 -2.88 2.46
N LEU A 63 -12.98 -1.92 2.97
CA LEU A 63 -12.77 -1.70 4.40
C LEU A 63 -13.99 -1.03 5.03
N PRO A 64 -14.20 -1.20 6.35
CA PRO A 64 -15.20 -0.43 7.07
C PRO A 64 -14.94 1.08 6.90
N LYS A 65 -16.01 1.86 6.84
CA LYS A 65 -15.93 3.32 6.77
C LYS A 65 -15.03 3.87 7.89
N ASP A 66 -14.17 4.82 7.53
CA ASP A 66 -13.28 5.55 8.47
C ASP A 66 -12.34 4.63 9.28
N TYR A 67 -12.03 3.44 8.78
CA TYR A 67 -11.13 2.49 9.44
C TYR A 67 -9.66 2.76 9.12
N GLY A 68 -9.12 3.85 9.68
CA GLY A 68 -7.76 4.36 9.44
C GLY A 68 -6.65 3.52 10.07
N TRP A 69 -6.64 2.21 9.83
CA TRP A 69 -5.65 1.27 10.34
C TRP A 69 -4.38 1.26 9.50
N GLY A 70 -3.21 1.23 10.16
CA GLY A 70 -1.93 1.45 9.49
C GLY A 70 -1.44 0.34 8.55
N MET A 71 -2.04 -0.86 8.59
CA MET A 71 -1.76 -1.97 7.66
C MET A 71 -0.30 -2.41 7.54
N ARG A 72 0.57 -2.11 8.53
CA ARG A 72 1.97 -2.59 8.51
C ARG A 72 2.14 -3.97 9.17
N ARG A 73 1.21 -4.31 10.06
CA ARG A 73 1.12 -5.57 10.84
C ARG A 73 -0.26 -5.69 11.48
N PRO A 74 -0.73 -6.88 11.89
CA PRO A 74 -2.06 -7.07 12.51
C PRO A 74 -2.33 -6.16 13.72
N GLU A 75 -1.30 -5.87 14.51
CA GLU A 75 -1.38 -5.10 15.76
C GLU A 75 -1.19 -3.58 15.55
N ASP A 76 -1.20 -3.11 14.30
CA ASP A 76 -0.96 -1.70 14.02
C ASP A 76 -2.07 -0.80 14.59
N LYS A 77 -1.74 0.45 14.91
CA LYS A 77 -2.70 1.37 15.53
C LYS A 77 -3.75 1.83 14.53
N ILE A 78 -4.98 2.01 15.02
CA ILE A 78 -6.06 2.68 14.29
C ILE A 78 -5.92 4.19 14.52
N TRP A 79 -5.81 4.94 13.42
CA TRP A 79 -5.55 6.39 13.37
C TRP A 79 -4.29 6.84 14.11
N GLY A 80 -3.37 5.91 14.42
CA GLY A 80 -2.19 6.19 15.26
C GLY A 80 -2.51 6.40 16.75
N LEU A 81 -3.79 6.37 17.14
CA LEU A 81 -4.28 6.72 18.47
C LEU A 81 -4.75 5.48 19.24
N TRP A 82 -5.52 4.61 18.59
CA TRP A 82 -6.17 3.48 19.21
C TRP A 82 -5.45 2.16 18.93
N PRO A 83 -5.49 1.19 19.86
CA PRO A 83 -4.99 -0.15 19.60
C PRO A 83 -5.78 -0.83 18.47
N ALA A 84 -5.20 -1.87 17.87
CA ALA A 84 -5.90 -2.73 16.92
C ALA A 84 -7.14 -3.36 17.59
N ASP A 85 -8.24 -3.43 16.83
CA ASP A 85 -9.48 -4.08 17.24
C ASP A 85 -9.57 -5.51 16.67
N GLU A 86 -10.67 -6.20 16.94
CA GLU A 86 -10.95 -7.55 16.46
C GLU A 86 -11.05 -7.69 14.93
N LYS A 87 -11.20 -6.58 14.18
CA LYS A 87 -11.29 -6.58 12.72
C LYS A 87 -9.90 -6.58 12.09
N ALA A 88 -8.89 -6.03 12.76
CA ALA A 88 -7.54 -5.90 12.22
C ALA A 88 -6.93 -7.24 11.77
N PRO A 89 -7.02 -8.36 12.53
CA PRO A 89 -6.51 -9.65 12.08
C PRO A 89 -7.25 -10.20 10.84
N LEU A 90 -8.57 -10.04 10.78
CA LEU A 90 -9.38 -10.48 9.64
C LEU A 90 -9.05 -9.67 8.38
N ILE A 91 -8.95 -8.35 8.53
CA ILE A 91 -8.56 -7.45 7.43
C ILE A 91 -7.16 -7.79 6.96
N TRP A 92 -6.21 -8.00 7.88
CA TRP A 92 -4.84 -8.39 7.55
C TRP A 92 -4.79 -9.65 6.69
N GLU A 93 -5.47 -10.71 7.12
CA GLU A 93 -5.50 -11.98 6.40
C GLU A 93 -6.09 -11.80 5.00
N ASN A 94 -7.22 -11.12 4.90
CA ASN A 94 -7.91 -10.88 3.64
C ASN A 94 -7.10 -10.01 2.67
N VAL A 95 -6.45 -8.95 3.16
CA VAL A 95 -5.54 -8.11 2.38
C VAL A 95 -4.41 -8.96 1.80
N ASN A 96 -3.74 -9.77 2.63
CA ASN A 96 -2.62 -10.58 2.17
C ASN A 96 -3.03 -11.64 1.14
N LYS A 97 -4.16 -12.33 1.35
CA LYS A 97 -4.70 -13.30 0.38
C LYS A 97 -5.03 -12.63 -0.96
N LEU A 98 -5.72 -11.50 -0.92
CA LEU A 98 -6.12 -10.80 -2.14
C LEU A 98 -4.94 -10.16 -2.87
N ILE A 99 -3.95 -9.61 -2.16
CA ILE A 99 -2.71 -9.11 -2.77
C ILE A 99 -1.96 -10.26 -3.44
N ALA A 100 -1.87 -11.42 -2.79
CA ALA A 100 -1.23 -12.60 -3.40
C ALA A 100 -1.98 -13.08 -4.66
N GLN A 101 -3.31 -13.00 -4.67
CA GLN A 101 -4.14 -13.46 -5.78
C GLN A 101 -4.19 -12.47 -6.96
N TYR A 102 -4.33 -11.17 -6.68
CA TYR A 102 -4.64 -10.16 -7.70
C TYR A 102 -3.52 -9.13 -7.91
N GLY A 103 -2.58 -9.00 -6.97
CA GLY A 103 -1.50 -8.02 -7.01
C GLY A 103 -2.04 -6.60 -7.21
N LEU A 104 -1.47 -5.89 -8.18
CA LEU A 104 -1.84 -4.50 -8.51
C LEU A 104 -3.27 -4.33 -9.07
N LYS A 105 -3.98 -5.43 -9.37
CA LYS A 105 -5.38 -5.37 -9.83
C LYS A 105 -6.37 -5.28 -8.66
N LEU A 106 -5.90 -5.35 -7.42
CA LEU A 106 -6.70 -5.14 -6.23
C LEU A 106 -6.69 -3.66 -5.84
N ASP A 107 -7.87 -3.04 -5.83
CA ASP A 107 -8.08 -1.77 -5.13
C ASP A 107 -8.49 -2.05 -3.68
N ILE A 108 -7.93 -1.28 -2.74
CA ILE A 108 -8.39 -1.27 -1.34
C ILE A 108 -9.09 0.06 -1.12
N ILE A 109 -10.38 0.00 -0.80
CA ILE A 109 -11.26 1.17 -0.70
C ILE A 109 -12.02 1.16 0.63
N TYR A 110 -12.58 2.30 1.00
CA TYR A 110 -13.48 2.42 2.14
C TYR A 110 -14.93 2.32 1.71
N ASP A 111 -15.77 1.76 2.57
CA ASP A 111 -17.22 1.80 2.42
C ASP A 111 -17.73 3.24 2.57
N ASP A 112 -17.89 3.93 1.45
CA ASP A 112 -18.42 5.29 1.38
C ASP A 112 -19.59 5.33 0.38
N ALA A 113 -20.79 5.62 0.90
CA ALA A 113 -22.03 5.72 0.12
C ALA A 113 -21.98 6.76 -1.01
N LYS A 114 -21.06 7.73 -0.95
CA LYS A 114 -20.87 8.70 -2.04
C LYS A 114 -20.26 8.09 -3.30
N PHE A 115 -19.63 6.92 -3.19
CA PHE A 115 -18.95 6.24 -4.29
C PHE A 115 -19.62 4.89 -4.57
N ASN A 116 -20.37 4.79 -5.69
CA ASN A 116 -20.91 3.50 -6.12
C ASN A 116 -19.80 2.62 -6.73
N TYR A 117 -19.15 1.81 -5.91
CA TYR A 117 -18.11 0.88 -6.35
C TYR A 117 -18.65 -0.44 -6.92
N LYS A 118 -19.95 -0.74 -6.75
CA LYS A 118 -20.54 -2.04 -7.13
C LYS A 118 -20.51 -2.28 -8.64
N GLU A 119 -20.58 -1.21 -9.43
CA GLU A 119 -20.56 -1.28 -10.90
C GLU A 119 -19.15 -1.14 -11.49
N LYS A 120 -18.18 -0.67 -10.69
CA LYS A 120 -16.81 -0.41 -11.13
C LYS A 120 -15.96 -1.68 -11.18
N TYR A 121 -16.17 -2.59 -10.23
CA TYR A 121 -15.32 -3.76 -10.03
C TYR A 121 -16.02 -5.04 -10.46
N SER A 122 -15.29 -5.94 -11.10
CA SER A 122 -15.84 -7.25 -11.51
C SER A 122 -16.12 -8.15 -10.31
N LYS A 123 -15.43 -7.92 -9.19
CA LYS A 123 -15.65 -8.60 -7.91
C LYS A 123 -15.36 -7.67 -6.74
N VAL A 124 -16.21 -7.74 -5.73
CA VAL A 124 -16.09 -6.96 -4.51
C VAL A 124 -16.05 -7.91 -3.32
N TYR A 125 -15.03 -7.76 -2.48
CA TYR A 125 -14.87 -8.46 -1.22
C TYR A 125 -15.11 -7.46 -0.09
N LEU A 126 -15.96 -7.83 0.87
CA LEU A 126 -16.05 -7.09 2.13
C LEU A 126 -14.90 -7.50 3.04
N TRP A 127 -14.51 -6.61 3.95
CA TRP A 127 -13.43 -6.83 4.91
C TRP A 127 -13.56 -8.13 5.72
N ASN A 128 -14.79 -8.60 5.95
CA ASN A 128 -15.13 -9.82 6.69
C ASN A 128 -15.52 -11.01 5.77
N ALA A 129 -15.23 -10.93 4.48
CA ALA A 129 -15.51 -12.02 3.56
C ALA A 129 -14.60 -13.24 3.84
N THR A 130 -15.14 -14.44 3.64
CA THR A 130 -14.33 -15.67 3.63
C THR A 130 -13.66 -15.82 2.26
N ILE A 131 -12.34 -15.75 2.25
CA ILE A 131 -11.53 -15.84 1.03
C ILE A 131 -10.81 -17.19 1.03
N ASN A 132 -11.17 -18.02 0.03
CA ASN A 132 -10.58 -19.32 -0.24
C ASN A 132 -9.46 -19.22 -1.27
#